data_AF-X1T3N3-F1
#
_entry.id   AF-X1T3N3-F1
#
_cell.length_a   1.000
_cell.length_b   1.000
_cell.length_c   1.000
_cell.angle_alpha   90.00
_cell.angle_beta   90.00
_cell.angle_gamma   90.00
#
_symmetry.space_group_name_H-M   'P 1'
#
loop_
_entity.id
_entity.type
_entity.pdbx_description
1 polymer ?
#
loop_
_entity_poly.entity_id
_entity_poly.type
_entity_poly.pdbx_seq_one_letter_code
_entity_poly.pdbx_strand_id
1 'polypeptide(L)' 'MMTDHKKIDELIHLAQRAMDTCHYGRAEKLFRQLLQEAFESKDNKIIAEISIAFIRFRRVRAIETLKTLKRIDPIQA' A
#
# COMPACT_ATOMS: atom_id res chain seq x y z
N MET A 1 13.71 22.44 5.66
CA MET A 1 12.71 21.41 6.04
C MET A 1 13.37 20.05 5.86
N MET A 2 13.82 19.40 6.94
CA MET A 2 14.40 18.04 6.92
C MET A 2 13.37 16.99 7.39
N THR A 3 12.17 17.42 7.74
CA THR A 3 11.13 16.64 8.41
C THR A 3 10.27 15.79 7.48
N ASP A 4 10.12 16.16 6.19
CA ASP A 4 9.15 15.50 5.30
C ASP A 4 9.66 14.15 4.78
N HIS A 5 10.94 14.04 4.44
CA HIS A 5 11.50 12.78 3.92
C HIS A 5 11.55 11.69 4.99
N LYS A 6 11.94 12.03 6.23
CA LYS A 6 11.96 11.06 7.32
C LYS A 6 10.57 10.48 7.59
N LYS A 7 9.52 11.31 7.53
CA LYS A 7 8.13 10.89 7.72
C LYS A 7 7.67 9.96 6.60
N ILE A 8 8.00 10.28 5.35
CA ILE A 8 7.73 9.41 4.19
C ILE A 8 8.44 8.06 4.35
N ASP A 9 9.72 8.06 4.73
CA ASP A 9 10.51 6.84 4.94
C ASP A 9 9.91 5.96 6.05
N GLU A 10 9.54 6.56 7.18
CA GLU A 10 8.86 5.86 8.28
C GLU A 10 7.54 5.24 7.83
N LEU A 11 6.73 5.96 7.06
CA LEU A 11 5.48 5.45 6.52
C LEU A 11 5.69 4.32 5.51
N ILE A 12 6.73 4.39 4.66
CA ILE A 12 7.13 3.31 3.75
C ILE A 12 7.47 2.06 4.56
N HIS A 13 8.31 2.19 5.59
CA HIS A 13 8.69 1.07 6.45
C HIS A 13 7.49 0.43 7.15
N LEU A 14 6.56 1.24 7.67
CA LEU A 14 5.33 0.75 8.30
C LEU A 14 4.41 0.05 7.30
N ALA A 15 4.26 0.61 6.09
CA ALA A 15 3.43 0.01 5.05
C ALA A 15 3.99 -1.35 4.62
N GLN A 16 5.32 -1.44 4.43
CA GLN A 16 6.03 -2.68 4.11
C GLN A 16 5.79 -3.74 5.20
N ARG A 17 6.02 -3.39 6.46
CA ARG A 17 5.81 -4.31 7.58
C ARG A 17 4.36 -4.78 7.70
N ALA A 18 3.39 -3.91 7.42
CA ALA A 18 1.98 -4.29 7.41
C ALA A 18 1.63 -5.24 6.26
N MET A 19 2.28 -5.12 5.10
CA MET A 19 2.15 -6.08 4.00
C MET A 19 2.77 -7.43 4.36
N ASP A 20 3.99 -7.43 4.89
CA ASP A 20 4.73 -8.66 5.24
C ASP A 20 4.03 -9.48 6.34
N THR A 21 3.20 -8.83 7.16
CA THR A 21 2.40 -9.44 8.23
C THR A 21 0.94 -9.67 7.84
N CYS A 22 0.60 -9.53 6.55
CA CYS A 22 -0.75 -9.71 6.00
C CYS A 22 -1.83 -8.79 6.63
N HIS A 23 -1.43 -7.69 7.27
CA HIS A 23 -2.34 -6.67 7.81
C HIS A 23 -2.76 -5.68 6.71
N TYR A 24 -3.36 -6.18 5.63
CA TYR A 24 -3.63 -5.42 4.42
C TYR A 24 -4.53 -4.18 4.64
N GLY A 25 -5.48 -4.24 5.56
CA GLY A 25 -6.31 -3.08 5.91
C GLY A 25 -5.50 -1.94 6.54
N ARG A 26 -4.48 -2.27 7.34
CA ARG A 26 -3.54 -1.30 7.90
C ARG A 26 -2.58 -0.78 6.83
N ALA A 27 -2.07 -1.66 5.97
CA ALA A 27 -1.23 -1.28 4.85
C ALA A 27 -1.95 -0.28 3.92
N GLU A 28 -3.23 -0.50 3.60
CA GLU A 28 -4.01 0.42 2.78
C GLU A 28 -4.15 1.82 3.41
N LYS A 29 -4.39 1.90 4.73
CA LYS A 29 -4.45 3.18 5.44
C LYS A 29 -3.10 3.93 5.37
N LEU A 30 -1.99 3.20 5.55
CA LEU A 30 -0.65 3.77 5.46
C LEU A 30 -0.32 4.27 4.06
N PHE A 31 -0.71 3.55 3.00
CA PHE A 31 -0.55 4.02 1.62
C PHE A 31 -1.36 5.28 1.32
N ARG A 32 -2.58 5.42 1.89
CA ARG A 32 -3.37 6.64 1.74
C ARG A 32 -2.70 7.83 2.42
N GLN A 33 -2.11 7.61 3.59
CA GLN A 33 -1.32 8.64 4.28
C GLN A 33 -0.07 9.00 3.47
N LEU A 34 0.68 8.01 2.96
CA LEU A 34 1.83 8.24 2.07
C LEU A 34 1.48 9.12 0.86
N LEU A 35 0.34 8.86 0.22
CA LEU A 35 -0.12 9.68 -0.90
C LEU A 35 -0.39 11.12 -0.48
N GLN A 36 -1.02 11.33 0.67
CA GLN A 36 -1.26 12.68 1.19
C GLN A 36 0.06 13.43 1.44
N GLU A 37 1.01 12.81 2.14
CA GLU A 37 2.33 13.41 2.38
C GLU A 37 3.11 13.66 1.08
N ALA A 38 2.98 12.75 0.10
CA ALA A 38 3.58 12.92 -1.21
C ALA A 38 3.03 14.16 -1.92
N PHE A 39 1.72 14.39 -1.89
CA PHE A 39 1.11 15.58 -2.47
C PHE A 39 1.53 16.86 -1.72
N GLU A 40 1.66 16.79 -0.39
CA GLU A 40 2.14 17.92 0.43
C GLU A 40 3.60 18.28 0.11
N SER A 41 4.44 17.30 -0.22
CA SER A 41 5.84 17.52 -0.63
C SER A 41 6.00 18.27 -1.96
N LYS A 42 4.95 18.28 -2.81
CA LYS A 42 4.96 18.82 -4.18
C LYS A 42 6.06 18.25 -5.10
N ASP A 43 6.65 17.11 -4.73
CA ASP A 43 7.63 16.40 -5.55
C ASP A 43 6.91 15.39 -6.45
N ASN A 44 6.84 15.71 -7.74
CA ASN A 44 6.19 14.87 -8.74
C ASN A 44 6.80 13.46 -8.84
N LYS A 45 8.10 13.31 -8.56
CA LYS A 45 8.76 12.01 -8.57
C LYS A 45 8.27 11.15 -7.41
N ILE A 46 8.23 11.72 -6.20
CA ILE A 46 7.73 11.04 -5.00
C ILE A 46 6.25 10.64 -5.17
N ILE A 47 5.43 11.55 -5.69
CA ILE A 47 4.01 11.30 -5.98
C ILE A 47 3.85 10.12 -6.94
N ALA A 48 4.63 10.09 -8.03
CA ALA A 48 4.57 9.02 -9.02
C ALA A 48 4.99 7.67 -8.43
N GLU A 49 6.09 7.63 -7.68
CA GLU A 49 6.61 6.40 -7.07
C GLU A 49 5.62 5.82 -6.05
N ILE A 50 5.07 6.64 -5.17
CA ILE A 50 4.08 6.22 -4.17
C ILE A 50 2.77 5.77 -4.85
N SER A 51 2.33 6.47 -5.90
CA SER A 51 1.13 6.09 -6.66
C SER A 51 1.30 4.72 -7.33
N ILE A 52 2.45 4.46 -7.95
CA ILE A 52 2.77 3.16 -8.56
C ILE A 52 2.80 2.06 -7.50
N ALA A 53 3.44 2.32 -6.36
CA ALA A 53 3.49 1.37 -5.25
C ALA A 53 2.09 1.02 -4.74
N PHE A 54 1.21 2.01 -4.57
CA PHE A 54 -0.15 1.77 -4.10
C PHE A 54 -1.00 0.98 -5.10
N ILE A 55 -0.86 1.26 -6.41
CA ILE A 55 -1.53 0.48 -7.46
C ILE A 55 -1.07 -0.98 -7.43
N ARG A 56 0.25 -1.22 -7.29
CA ARG A 56 0.81 -2.57 -7.18
C ARG A 56 0.27 -3.32 -5.96
N PHE A 57 0.24 -2.67 -4.80
CA PHE A 57 -0.36 -3.22 -3.59
C PHE A 57 -1.82 -3.65 -3.81
N ARG A 58 -2.65 -2.77 -4.40
CA ARG A 58 -4.07 -3.07 -4.68
C ARG A 58 -4.23 -4.24 -5.66
N ARG A 59 -3.37 -4.35 -6.67
CA ARG A 59 -3.38 -5.49 -7.62
C ARG A 59 -3.06 -6.81 -6.90
N VAL A 60 -2.02 -6.85 -6.08
CA VAL A 60 -1.66 -8.05 -5.31
C VAL A 60 -2.80 -8.47 -4.39
N ARG A 61 -3.37 -7.51 -3.65
CA ARG A 61 -4.50 -7.78 -2.74
C ARG A 61 -5.74 -8.30 -3.47
N ALA A 62 -6.03 -7.79 -4.68
CA ALA A 62 -7.14 -8.28 -5.49
C ALA A 62 -6.92 -9.75 -5.92
N ILE A 63 -5.70 -10.09 -6.34
CA ILE A 63 -5.32 -11.46 -6.70
C ILE A 63 -5.44 -12.40 -5.48
N GLU A 64 -4.94 -11.99 -4.32
CA GLU A 64 -5.05 -12.78 -3.07
C GLU A 64 -6.51 -12.97 -2.65
N THR A 65 -7.32 -11.91 -2.70
CA THR A 65 -8.75 -11.99 -2.43
C THR A 65 -9.45 -12.98 -3.37
N LEU A 66 -9.18 -12.90 -4.68
CA LEU A 66 -9.74 -13.81 -5.67
C LEU A 66 -9.31 -15.27 -5.43
N LYS A 67 -8.04 -15.51 -5.07
CA LYS A 67 -7.56 -16.85 -4.71
C LYS A 67 -8.28 -17.40 -3.48
N THR A 68 -8.50 -16.56 -2.47
CA THR A 68 -9.24 -16.94 -1.26
C THR A 68 -10.70 -17.27 -1.57
N LEU A 69 -11.38 -16.44 -2.37
CA LEU A 69 -12.77 -16.69 -2.79
C LEU A 69 -12.90 -18.00 -3.57
N LYS A 70 -11.98 -18.28 -4.51
CA LYS A 70 -11.96 -19.55 -5.26
C LYS A 70 -11.78 -20.79 -4.39
N ARG A 71 -11.08 -20.68 -3.24
CA ARG A 71 -10.93 -21.79 -2.29
C ARG A 71 -12.19 -22.04 -1.46
N ILE A 72 -13.00 -21.00 -1.25
CA ILE A 72 -14.20 -21.05 -0.42
C ILE A 72 -15.41 -21.51 -1.25
N ASP A 73 -15.38 -21.30 -2.58
CA ASP A 73 -16.49 -21.63 -3.48
C ASP A 73 -16.73 -23.16 -3.53
N PRO A 74 -17.81 -23.68 -2.92
CA PRO A 74 -18.07 -25.13 -2.85
C PRO A 74 -18.63 -25.68 -4.17
N ILE A 75 -18.94 -24.82 -5.15
CA ILE A 75 -19.59 -25.18 -6.43
C ILE A 75 -18.58 -25.79 -7.44
N GLN A 76 -17.28 -25.78 -7.15
CA GLN A 76 -16.26 -26.42 -8.00
C GLN A 76 -15.92 -27.88 -7.63
N ALA A 77 -16.71 -28.55 -6.77
CA ALA A 77 -16.58 -29.97 -6.43
C ALA A 77 -17.64 -30.84 -7.11
#